data_AF-A0AAV8R0H5-F1
#
_entry.id   AF-A0AAV8R0H5-F1
#
_cell.length_a   1.000
_cell.length_b   1.000
_cell.length_c   1.000
_cell.angle_alpha   90.00
_cell.angle_beta   90.00
_cell.angle_gamma   90.00
#
_symmetry.space_group_name_H-M   'P 1'
#
loop_
_entity.id
_entity.type
_entity.pdbx_description
1 polymer ?
#
loop_
_entity_poly.entity_id
_entity_poly.type
_entity_poly.pdbx_seq_one_letter_code
_entity_poly.pdbx_strand_id
1 'polypeptide(L)'
;MMRISADTIRTVFGIIGNGTALVLFFSPVPTFRRIWKSGSVEQFHATPYLATLLNCMFWILYGLPMRLRVLLVLVIEILFVGAVAAIVLTIVHGYMRRSLIVGVLCVIFGTLMYASPLSVMKQVIQSKSVEFMPLFLSLASFFNGICWTIYALIRFDLFITIPNGLGVAFAVAQLILYMMYRGSTARQMKERKQKMEMGLVNTNGSLKDDLENGTKIGN
;
A
#
# COMPACT_ATOMS: atom_id res chain seq x y z
N MET A 1 -28.67 -33.65 -11.17
CA MET A 1 -27.25 -33.27 -10.96
C MET A 1 -26.98 -32.01 -11.77
N MET A 2 -26.96 -30.85 -11.11
CA MET A 2 -26.80 -29.55 -11.77
C MET A 2 -25.37 -29.46 -12.32
N ARG A 3 -25.20 -29.55 -13.64
CA ARG A 3 -23.91 -29.33 -14.29
C ARG A 3 -23.57 -27.85 -14.17
N ILE A 4 -22.68 -27.52 -13.26
CA ILE A 4 -22.13 -26.17 -13.16
C ILE A 4 -21.41 -25.90 -14.49
N SER A 5 -21.93 -24.94 -15.28
CA SER A 5 -21.32 -24.56 -16.55
C SER A 5 -20.02 -23.78 -16.28
N ALA A 6 -19.03 -23.94 -17.17
CA ALA A 6 -17.77 -23.19 -17.12
C ALA A 6 -18.03 -21.67 -17.11
N ASP A 7 -19.09 -21.21 -17.77
CA ASP A 7 -19.51 -19.81 -17.78
C ASP A 7 -20.02 -19.36 -16.41
N THR A 8 -20.74 -20.21 -15.69
CA THR A 8 -21.19 -19.94 -14.31
C THR A 8 -19.99 -19.81 -13.37
N ILE A 9 -19.01 -20.71 -13.48
CA ILE A 9 -17.76 -20.68 -12.70
C ILE A 9 -17.01 -19.38 -12.97
N ARG A 10 -16.87 -19.01 -14.25
CA ARG A 10 -16.21 -17.77 -14.67
C ARG A 10 -16.88 -16.54 -14.05
N THR A 11 -18.22 -16.44 -14.11
CA THR A 11 -18.94 -15.32 -13.51
C THR A 11 -18.73 -15.24 -12.01
N VAL A 12 -18.77 -16.37 -11.30
CA VAL A 12 -18.52 -16.42 -9.86
C VAL A 12 -17.11 -15.92 -9.52
N PHE A 13 -16.07 -16.43 -10.19
CA PHE A 13 -14.70 -15.97 -9.95
C PHE A 13 -14.47 -14.52 -10.36
N GLY A 14 -15.16 -14.04 -11.40
CA GLY A 14 -15.15 -12.63 -11.80
C GLY A 14 -15.76 -11.73 -10.71
N ILE A 15 -16.90 -12.11 -10.14
CA ILE A 15 -17.54 -11.36 -9.04
C ILE A 15 -16.65 -11.34 -7.79
N ILE A 16 -16.09 -12.49 -7.41
CA ILE A 16 -15.19 -12.61 -6.24
C ILE A 16 -13.91 -11.78 -6.45
N GLY A 17 -13.32 -11.85 -7.65
CA GLY A 17 -12.13 -11.07 -8.00
C GLY A 17 -12.39 -9.56 -7.90
N ASN A 18 -13.52 -9.08 -8.44
CA ASN A 18 -13.91 -7.68 -8.31
C ASN A 18 -14.16 -7.27 -6.85
N GLY A 19 -14.83 -8.11 -6.06
CA GLY A 19 -15.02 -7.85 -4.62
C GLY A 19 -13.70 -7.73 -3.86
N THR A 20 -12.75 -8.61 -4.15
CA THR A 20 -11.41 -8.59 -3.53
C THR A 20 -10.62 -7.36 -3.98
N ALA A 21 -10.73 -6.96 -5.24
CA ALA A 21 -10.12 -5.75 -5.76
C ALA A 21 -10.63 -4.50 -5.02
N LEU A 22 -11.93 -4.40 -4.75
CA LEU A 22 -12.49 -3.29 -3.97
C LEU A 22 -11.89 -3.21 -2.56
N VAL A 23 -11.72 -4.35 -1.88
CA VAL A 23 -11.06 -4.41 -0.56
C VAL A 23 -9.61 -3.92 -0.64
N LEU A 24 -8.88 -4.31 -1.68
CA LEU A 24 -7.51 -3.84 -1.93
C LEU A 24 -7.46 -2.34 -2.24
N PHE A 25 -8.39 -1.82 -3.04
CA PHE A 25 -8.49 -0.39 -3.35
C PHE A 25 -8.73 0.47 -2.11
N PHE A 26 -9.51 -0.02 -1.15
CA PHE A 26 -9.74 0.67 0.13
C PHE A 26 -8.69 0.36 1.19
N SER A 27 -7.66 -0.45 0.90
CA SER A 27 -6.57 -0.74 1.84
C SER A 27 -5.82 0.48 2.39
N PRO A 28 -5.72 1.64 1.69
CA PRO A 28 -5.11 2.83 2.26
C PRO A 28 -6.02 3.57 3.25
N VAL A 29 -7.34 3.28 3.28
CA VAL A 29 -8.32 4.00 4.12
C VAL A 29 -8.03 3.91 5.62
N PRO A 30 -7.67 2.74 6.19
CA PRO A 30 -7.25 2.67 7.59
C PRO A 30 -6.02 3.53 7.89
N THR A 31 -5.08 3.62 6.94
CA THR A 31 -3.89 4.48 7.07
C THR A 31 -4.28 5.95 7.05
N PHE A 32 -5.13 6.37 6.11
CA PHE A 32 -5.68 7.72 6.09
C PHE A 32 -6.46 8.06 7.37
N ARG A 33 -7.27 7.12 7.88
CA ARG A 33 -8.00 7.28 9.15
C ARG A 33 -7.06 7.38 10.35
N ARG A 34 -5.96 6.63 10.39
CA ARG A 34 -4.94 6.74 11.44
C ARG A 34 -4.25 8.10 11.39
N ILE A 35 -3.83 8.55 10.21
CA ILE A 35 -3.23 9.87 10.02
C ILE A 35 -4.20 10.98 10.46
N TRP A 36 -5.50 10.82 10.18
CA TRP A 36 -6.51 11.78 10.60
C TRP A 36 -6.77 11.74 12.11
N LYS A 37 -6.67 10.58 12.76
CA LYS A 37 -6.88 10.40 14.20
C LYS A 37 -5.65 10.68 15.06
N SER A 38 -4.44 10.66 14.52
CA SER A 38 -3.19 10.90 15.27
C SER A 38 -2.92 12.38 15.58
N GLY A 39 -3.82 13.29 15.23
CA GLY A 39 -3.80 14.68 15.69
C GLY A 39 -4.09 14.76 17.19
N SER A 40 -3.09 14.48 18.01
CA SER A 40 -3.17 14.50 19.47
C SER A 40 -2.81 15.88 20.00
N VAL A 41 -3.77 16.53 20.65
CA VAL A 41 -3.62 17.75 21.46
C VAL A 41 -3.70 17.33 22.92
N GLU A 42 -2.76 17.75 23.78
CA GLU A 42 -3.09 18.05 25.18
C GLU A 42 -2.03 18.91 25.92
N GLN A 43 -2.57 20.01 26.48
CA GLN A 43 -2.26 20.83 27.66
C GLN A 43 -0.89 21.52 27.81
N PHE A 44 -0.89 22.86 27.64
CA PHE A 44 -0.41 23.93 28.56
C PHE A 44 0.05 25.18 27.77
N HIS A 45 -0.37 26.38 28.22
CA HIS A 45 -0.04 27.76 27.76
C HIS A 45 -0.21 28.15 26.27
N ALA A 46 -0.59 29.41 25.99
CA ALA A 46 -0.94 29.90 24.64
C ALA A 46 0.19 29.80 23.58
N THR A 47 1.44 29.90 24.01
CA THR A 47 2.65 29.92 23.17
C THR A 47 2.90 28.62 22.38
N PRO A 48 2.87 27.42 22.97
CA PRO A 48 2.99 26.16 22.23
C PRO A 48 1.83 25.90 21.26
N TYR A 49 0.61 26.40 21.52
CA TYR A 49 -0.49 26.26 20.55
C TYR A 49 -0.25 27.08 19.27
N LEU A 50 0.29 28.30 19.40
CA LEU A 50 0.64 29.11 18.22
C LEU A 50 1.80 28.48 17.42
N ALA A 51 2.82 27.99 18.12
CA ALA A 51 3.96 27.31 17.52
C ALA A 51 3.56 25.99 16.84
N THR A 52 2.68 25.20 17.45
CA THR A 52 2.12 23.97 16.84
C THR A 52 1.20 24.29 15.68
N LEU A 53 0.36 25.34 15.76
CA LEU A 53 -0.47 25.77 14.64
C LEU A 53 0.39 26.16 13.42
N LEU A 54 1.43 26.97 13.62
CA LEU A 54 2.37 27.33 12.57
C LEU A 54 3.13 26.11 12.06
N ASN A 55 3.61 25.23 12.93
CA ASN A 55 4.29 23.99 12.55
C ASN A 55 3.36 23.08 11.71
N CYS A 56 2.10 22.92 12.12
CA CYS A 56 1.08 22.18 11.38
C CYS A 56 0.77 22.85 10.03
N MET A 57 0.67 24.18 9.98
CA MET A 57 0.50 24.92 8.72
C MET A 57 1.69 24.70 7.78
N PHE A 58 2.92 24.74 8.29
CA PHE A 58 4.13 24.43 7.53
C PHE A 58 4.14 22.98 7.03
N TRP A 59 3.77 22.01 7.86
CA TRP A 59 3.67 20.60 7.44
C TRP A 59 2.55 20.35 6.43
N ILE A 60 1.43 21.06 6.54
CA ILE A 60 0.33 21.01 5.57
C ILE A 60 0.78 21.61 4.24
N LEU A 61 1.39 22.80 4.25
CA LEU A 61 1.93 23.45 3.05
C LEU A 61 3.06 22.64 2.41
N TYR A 62 3.88 21.96 3.21
CA TYR A 62 4.92 21.05 2.75
C TYR A 62 4.36 19.75 2.12
N GLY A 63 3.29 19.19 2.70
CA GLY A 63 2.64 17.97 2.20
C GLY A 63 1.69 18.17 1.02
N LEU A 64 1.17 19.38 0.84
CA LEU A 64 0.25 19.76 -0.24
C LEU A 64 0.83 19.51 -1.66
N PRO A 65 2.06 19.94 -2.01
CA PRO A 65 2.62 19.67 -3.32
C PRO A 65 2.83 18.18 -3.60
N MET A 66 3.11 17.36 -2.58
CA MET A 66 3.27 15.91 -2.78
C MET A 66 1.92 15.24 -3.10
N ARG A 67 0.85 15.61 -2.38
CA ARG A 67 -0.51 15.11 -2.66
C ARG A 67 -1.02 15.57 -4.02
N LEU A 68 -0.77 16.83 -4.37
CA LEU A 68 -1.16 17.38 -5.67
C LEU A 68 -0.39 16.70 -6.82
N ARG A 69 0.92 16.42 -6.65
CA ARG A 69 1.70 15.64 -7.62
C ARG A 69 1.11 14.24 -7.85
N VAL A 70 0.74 13.52 -6.80
CA VAL A 70 0.11 12.19 -6.95
C VAL A 70 -1.23 12.29 -7.69
N LEU A 71 -2.08 13.27 -7.34
CA LEU A 71 -3.35 13.49 -8.05
C LEU A 71 -3.14 13.86 -9.52
N LEU A 72 -2.17 14.72 -9.83
CA LEU A 72 -1.85 15.10 -11.21
C LEU A 72 -1.35 13.90 -12.02
N VAL A 73 -0.49 13.07 -11.45
CA VAL A 73 -0.01 11.83 -12.10
C VAL A 73 -1.19 10.90 -12.41
N LEU A 74 -2.12 10.71 -11.46
CA LEU A 74 -3.32 9.89 -11.68
C LEU A 74 -4.22 10.45 -12.79
N VAL A 75 -4.45 11.77 -12.81
CA VAL A 75 -5.26 12.41 -13.87
C VAL A 75 -4.60 12.24 -15.24
N ILE A 76 -3.28 12.46 -15.33
CA ILE A 76 -2.51 12.28 -16.57
C ILE A 76 -2.60 10.82 -17.04
N GLU A 77 -2.50 9.85 -16.13
CA GLU A 77 -2.64 8.42 -16.45
C GLU A 77 -4.02 8.10 -17.02
N ILE A 78 -5.09 8.58 -16.39
CA ILE A 78 -6.48 8.39 -16.87
C ILE A 78 -6.66 8.99 -18.26
N LEU A 79 -6.15 10.21 -18.49
CA LEU A 79 -6.22 10.88 -19.79
C LEU A 79 -5.43 10.12 -20.85
N PHE A 80 -4.24 9.61 -20.52
CA PHE A 80 -3.42 8.81 -21.42
C PHE A 80 -4.15 7.52 -21.83
N VAL A 81 -4.68 6.77 -20.85
CA VAL A 81 -5.45 5.54 -21.13
C VAL A 81 -6.69 5.85 -21.97
N GLY A 82 -7.42 6.91 -21.64
CA GLY A 82 -8.59 7.37 -22.40
C GLY A 82 -8.25 7.75 -23.84
N ALA A 83 -7.15 8.47 -24.05
CA ALA A 83 -6.69 8.86 -25.38
C ALA A 83 -6.27 7.65 -26.22
N VAL A 84 -5.50 6.72 -25.66
CA VAL A 84 -5.12 5.48 -26.34
C VAL A 84 -6.37 4.67 -26.73
N ALA A 85 -7.34 4.53 -25.82
CA ALA A 85 -8.58 3.84 -26.11
C ALA A 85 -9.37 4.52 -27.23
N ALA A 86 -9.50 5.85 -27.21
CA ALA A 86 -10.19 6.61 -28.24
C ALA A 86 -9.52 6.45 -29.62
N ILE A 87 -8.19 6.55 -29.69
CA ILE A 87 -7.40 6.36 -30.92
C ILE A 87 -7.59 4.94 -31.48
N VAL A 88 -7.51 3.91 -30.63
CA VAL A 88 -7.68 2.51 -31.06
C VAL A 88 -9.10 2.27 -31.58
N LEU A 89 -10.11 2.86 -30.94
CA LEU A 89 -11.51 2.71 -31.36
C LEU A 89 -11.83 3.45 -32.67
N THR A 90 -11.19 4.59 -32.95
CA THR A 90 -11.46 5.41 -34.15
C THR A 90 -10.63 5.00 -35.36
N ILE A 91 -9.34 4.68 -35.19
CA ILE A 91 -8.43 4.41 -36.31
C ILE A 91 -8.47 2.94 -36.73
N VAL A 92 -8.46 2.03 -35.76
CA VAL A 92 -8.34 0.60 -36.05
C VAL A 92 -9.72 0.03 -36.32
N HIS A 93 -9.95 -0.51 -37.51
CA HIS A 93 -11.21 -1.18 -37.85
C HIS A 93 -11.04 -2.70 -37.69
N GLY A 94 -11.92 -3.33 -36.91
CA GLY A 94 -11.89 -4.77 -36.62
C GLY A 94 -11.61 -5.11 -35.15
N TYR A 95 -12.52 -5.86 -34.54
CA TYR A 95 -12.49 -6.21 -33.11
C TYR A 95 -11.21 -6.95 -32.68
N MET A 96 -10.72 -7.87 -33.50
CA MET A 96 -9.54 -8.69 -33.15
C MET A 96 -8.26 -7.85 -33.05
N ARG A 97 -8.06 -6.90 -33.98
CA ARG A 97 -6.87 -6.03 -33.98
C ARG A 97 -6.90 -5.03 -32.83
N ARG A 98 -8.08 -4.47 -32.50
CA ARG A 98 -8.29 -3.61 -31.32
C ARG A 98 -7.93 -4.35 -30.03
N SER A 99 -8.46 -5.56 -29.88
CA SER A 99 -8.26 -6.39 -28.69
C SER A 99 -6.79 -6.77 -28.49
N LEU A 100 -6.06 -7.07 -29.58
CA LEU A 100 -4.64 -7.39 -29.52
C LEU A 100 -3.79 -6.18 -29.08
N ILE A 101 -4.03 -5.00 -29.66
CA ILE A 101 -3.26 -3.78 -29.29
C ILE A 101 -3.47 -3.44 -27.81
N VAL A 102 -4.73 -3.41 -27.37
CA VAL A 102 -5.06 -3.12 -25.96
C VAL A 102 -4.51 -4.22 -25.04
N GLY A 103 -4.63 -5.49 -25.44
CA GLY A 103 -4.11 -6.64 -24.69
C GLY A 103 -2.61 -6.60 -24.49
N VAL A 104 -1.83 -6.31 -25.54
CA VAL A 104 -0.37 -6.19 -25.45
C VAL A 104 0.03 -5.03 -24.53
N LEU A 105 -0.60 -3.86 -24.66
CA LEU A 105 -0.34 -2.74 -23.76
C LEU A 105 -0.68 -3.08 -22.31
N CYS A 106 -1.81 -3.76 -22.08
CA CYS A 106 -2.22 -4.22 -20.75
C CYS A 106 -1.19 -5.18 -20.13
N VAL A 107 -0.65 -6.13 -20.91
CA VAL A 107 0.40 -7.05 -20.42
C VAL A 107 1.67 -6.28 -20.08
N ILE A 108 2.13 -5.36 -20.93
CA ILE A 108 3.36 -4.58 -20.70
C ILE A 108 3.23 -3.73 -19.43
N PHE A 109 2.22 -2.85 -19.36
CA PHE A 109 2.04 -1.95 -18.23
C PHE A 109 1.64 -2.70 -16.95
N GLY A 110 0.77 -3.71 -17.07
CA GLY A 110 0.38 -4.56 -15.95
C GLY A 110 1.56 -5.32 -15.34
N THR A 111 2.50 -5.78 -16.16
CA THR A 111 3.72 -6.44 -15.68
C THR A 111 4.70 -5.44 -15.05
N LEU A 112 4.86 -4.25 -15.64
CA LEU A 112 5.73 -3.21 -15.09
C LEU A 112 5.33 -2.79 -13.66
N MET A 113 4.03 -2.85 -13.34
CA MET A 113 3.53 -2.54 -12.00
C MET A 113 4.12 -3.45 -10.91
N TYR A 114 4.60 -4.65 -11.25
CA TYR A 114 5.28 -5.56 -10.31
C TYR A 114 6.65 -5.03 -9.82
N ALA A 115 7.16 -3.94 -10.38
CA ALA A 115 8.30 -3.22 -9.81
C ALA A 115 8.04 -2.76 -8.36
N SER A 116 6.79 -2.38 -8.04
CA SER A 116 6.40 -1.97 -6.68
C SER A 116 6.53 -3.11 -5.65
N PRO A 117 5.88 -4.27 -5.80
CA PRO A 117 6.07 -5.39 -4.86
C PRO A 117 7.52 -5.89 -4.82
N LEU A 118 8.26 -5.83 -5.93
CA LEU A 118 9.71 -6.15 -5.93
C LEU A 118 10.52 -5.20 -5.05
N SER A 119 10.23 -3.89 -5.11
CA SER A 119 10.84 -2.87 -4.25
C SER A 119 10.56 -3.16 -2.77
N VAL A 120 9.31 -3.50 -2.42
CA VAL A 120 8.94 -3.85 -1.04
C VAL A 120 9.65 -5.12 -0.58
N MET A 121 9.74 -6.16 -1.42
CA MET A 121 10.48 -7.38 -1.08
C MET A 121 11.97 -7.10 -0.82
N LYS A 122 12.60 -6.27 -1.66
CA LYS A 122 13.98 -5.81 -1.45
C LYS A 122 14.12 -5.08 -0.11
N GLN A 123 13.16 -4.19 0.21
CA GLN A 123 13.13 -3.47 1.47
C GLN A 123 13.00 -4.41 2.68
N VAL A 124 12.17 -5.46 2.61
CA VAL A 124 12.03 -6.46 3.68
C VAL A 124 13.33 -7.22 3.90
N ILE A 125 14.01 -7.64 2.83
CA ILE A 125 15.27 -8.38 2.92
C ILE A 125 16.38 -7.53 3.53
N GLN A 126 16.48 -6.25 3.13
CA GLN A 126 17.49 -5.31 3.63
C GLN A 126 17.22 -4.88 5.07
N SER A 127 15.97 -4.54 5.39
CA SER A 127 15.58 -4.10 6.75
C SER A 127 15.39 -5.25 7.74
N LYS A 128 15.34 -6.50 7.26
CA LYS A 128 15.01 -7.69 8.07
C LYS A 128 13.68 -7.54 8.83
N SER A 129 12.78 -6.70 8.30
CA SER A 129 11.51 -6.28 8.90
C SER A 129 10.38 -6.33 7.88
N VAL A 130 9.21 -6.81 8.29
CA VAL A 130 7.99 -6.88 7.45
C VAL A 130 7.01 -5.74 7.73
N GLU A 131 7.47 -4.67 8.39
CA GLU A 131 6.64 -3.51 8.76
C GLU A 131 5.97 -2.85 7.55
N PHE A 132 6.67 -2.78 6.41
CA PHE A 132 6.16 -2.19 5.15
C PHE A 132 5.29 -3.16 4.34
N MET A 133 5.16 -4.42 4.78
CA MET A 133 4.41 -5.47 4.06
C MET A 133 3.32 -6.06 4.96
N PRO A 134 2.13 -5.42 5.02
CA PRO A 134 1.02 -5.94 5.81
C PRO A 134 0.49 -7.26 5.24
N LEU A 135 0.46 -8.30 6.09
CA LEU A 135 0.01 -9.65 5.75
C LEU A 135 -1.33 -9.69 5.01
N PHE A 136 -2.29 -8.90 5.48
CA PHE A 136 -3.63 -8.85 4.89
C PHE A 136 -3.60 -8.44 3.42
N LEU A 137 -2.73 -7.49 3.04
CA LEU A 137 -2.64 -7.05 1.65
C LEU A 137 -1.99 -8.10 0.77
N SER A 138 -0.94 -8.77 1.25
CA SER A 138 -0.31 -9.87 0.53
C SER A 138 -1.27 -11.04 0.33
N LEU A 139 -2.05 -11.39 1.36
CA LEU A 139 -3.03 -12.48 1.31
C LEU A 139 -4.21 -12.15 0.40
N ALA A 140 -4.77 -10.93 0.50
CA ALA A 140 -5.83 -10.47 -0.39
C ALA A 140 -5.37 -10.40 -1.85
N SER A 141 -4.12 -9.97 -2.09
CA SER A 141 -3.52 -9.96 -3.44
C SER A 141 -3.34 -11.37 -4.00
N PHE A 142 -2.94 -12.33 -3.17
CA PHE A 142 -2.81 -13.74 -3.55
C PHE A 142 -4.15 -14.34 -4.00
N PHE A 143 -5.21 -14.20 -3.20
CA PHE A 143 -6.54 -14.70 -3.56
C PHE A 143 -7.13 -13.99 -4.77
N ASN A 144 -6.93 -12.66 -4.87
CA ASN A 144 -7.33 -11.89 -6.05
C ASN A 144 -6.65 -12.43 -7.31
N GLY A 145 -5.32 -12.64 -7.27
CA GLY A 145 -4.55 -13.18 -8.39
C GLY A 145 -5.02 -14.57 -8.81
N ILE A 146 -5.33 -15.46 -7.85
CA ILE A 146 -5.88 -16.79 -8.13
C ILE A 146 -7.23 -16.68 -8.84
N CYS A 147 -8.15 -15.85 -8.34
CA CYS A 147 -9.47 -15.68 -8.93
C CYS A 147 -9.38 -15.21 -10.39
N TRP A 148 -8.53 -14.23 -10.68
CA TRP A 148 -8.32 -13.72 -12.04
C TRP A 148 -7.60 -14.69 -12.95
N THR A 149 -6.64 -15.46 -12.42
CA THR A 149 -5.95 -16.50 -13.18
C THR A 149 -6.92 -17.62 -13.57
N ILE A 150 -7.76 -18.08 -12.64
CA ILE A 150 -8.80 -19.08 -12.93
C ILE A 150 -9.80 -18.53 -13.96
N TYR A 151 -10.28 -17.29 -13.78
CA TYR A 151 -11.17 -16.63 -14.72
C TYR A 151 -10.61 -16.60 -16.15
N ALA A 152 -9.31 -16.31 -16.30
CA ALA A 152 -8.65 -16.21 -17.59
C ALA A 152 -8.38 -17.58 -18.24
N LEU A 153 -7.98 -18.58 -17.45
CA LEU A 153 -7.69 -19.93 -17.94
C LEU A 153 -8.92 -20.64 -18.50
N ILE A 154 -10.12 -20.37 -17.98
CA ILE A 154 -11.39 -20.98 -18.47
C ILE A 154 -11.63 -20.69 -19.96
N ARG A 155 -11.16 -19.55 -20.48
CA ARG A 155 -11.26 -19.18 -21.91
C ARG A 155 -9.91 -19.05 -22.61
N PHE A 156 -8.83 -19.51 -21.97
CA PHE A 156 -7.45 -19.36 -22.46
C PHE A 156 -7.10 -17.92 -22.87
N ASP A 157 -7.51 -16.93 -22.07
CA ASP A 157 -7.15 -15.54 -22.31
C ASP A 157 -5.73 -15.25 -21.79
N LEU A 158 -4.75 -15.32 -22.69
CA LEU A 158 -3.34 -15.12 -22.36
C LEU A 158 -3.04 -13.70 -21.85
N PHE A 159 -3.79 -12.68 -22.28
CA PHE A 159 -3.54 -11.29 -21.87
C PHE A 159 -3.85 -11.06 -20.40
N ILE A 160 -4.84 -11.77 -19.86
CA ILE A 160 -5.19 -11.72 -18.44
C ILE A 160 -4.36 -12.73 -17.64
N THR A 161 -4.08 -13.91 -18.21
CA THR A 161 -3.36 -14.99 -17.53
C THR A 161 -1.92 -14.61 -17.19
N ILE A 162 -1.18 -14.00 -18.13
CA ILE A 162 0.24 -13.65 -17.93
C ILE A 162 0.45 -12.71 -16.73
N PRO A 163 -0.16 -11.51 -16.67
CA PRO A 163 0.05 -10.61 -15.56
C PRO A 163 -0.46 -11.21 -14.24
N ASN A 164 -1.66 -11.79 -14.20
CA ASN A 164 -2.19 -12.34 -12.95
C ASN A 164 -1.39 -13.54 -12.43
N GLY A 165 -0.89 -14.41 -13.32
CA GLY A 165 0.00 -15.51 -12.94
C GLY A 165 1.30 -15.02 -12.31
N LEU A 166 1.93 -13.99 -12.90
CA LEU A 166 3.09 -13.32 -12.28
C LEU A 166 2.73 -12.69 -10.93
N GLY A 167 1.55 -12.08 -10.82
CA GLY A 167 1.04 -11.53 -9.58
C GLY A 167 0.88 -12.56 -8.47
N VAL A 168 0.38 -13.75 -8.80
CA VAL A 168 0.31 -14.88 -7.86
C VAL A 168 1.71 -15.28 -7.41
N ALA A 169 2.67 -15.41 -8.33
CA ALA A 169 4.05 -15.76 -7.99
C ALA A 169 4.69 -14.73 -7.03
N PHE A 170 4.51 -13.44 -7.30
CA PHE A 170 4.98 -12.37 -6.41
C PHE A 170 4.26 -12.40 -5.06
N ALA A 171 2.94 -12.61 -5.03
CA ALA A 171 2.19 -12.67 -3.78
C ALA A 171 2.63 -13.86 -2.90
N VAL A 172 2.93 -15.02 -3.51
CA VAL A 172 3.52 -16.17 -2.80
C VAL A 172 4.89 -15.81 -2.22
N ALA A 173 5.77 -15.19 -3.02
CA ALA A 173 7.08 -14.75 -2.53
C ALA A 173 6.96 -13.76 -1.35
N GLN A 174 6.00 -12.83 -1.41
CA GLN A 174 5.70 -11.90 -0.32
C GLN A 174 5.23 -12.63 0.95
N LEU A 175 4.35 -13.64 0.83
CA LEU A 175 3.89 -14.44 1.97
C LEU A 175 5.03 -15.26 2.59
N ILE A 176 5.92 -15.83 1.79
CA ILE A 176 7.10 -16.56 2.26
C ILE A 176 8.02 -15.61 3.04
N LEU A 177 8.37 -14.45 2.47
CA LEU A 177 9.19 -13.45 3.14
C LEU A 177 8.54 -12.96 4.44
N TYR A 178 7.22 -12.78 4.45
CA TYR A 178 6.49 -12.42 5.65
C TYR A 178 6.69 -13.45 6.77
N MET A 179 6.51 -14.73 6.48
CA MET A 179 6.68 -15.80 7.47
C MET A 179 8.11 -15.88 8.01
N MET A 180 9.11 -15.71 7.14
CA MET A 180 10.52 -15.75 7.54
C MET A 180 10.92 -14.59 8.47
N TYR A 181 10.44 -13.38 8.20
CA TYR A 181 10.89 -12.16 8.88
C TYR A 181 9.94 -11.65 9.98
N ARG A 182 8.74 -12.22 10.14
CA ARG A 182 7.79 -11.85 11.20
C ARG A 182 8.39 -11.94 12.61
N GLY A 183 9.15 -13.00 12.89
CA GLY A 183 9.82 -13.19 14.19
C GLY A 183 10.90 -12.14 14.46
N SER A 184 11.76 -11.87 13.47
CA SER A 184 12.78 -10.80 13.53
C SER A 184 12.15 -9.43 13.77
N THR A 185 11.04 -9.14 13.08
CA THR A 185 10.31 -7.87 13.20
C THR A 185 9.76 -7.67 14.61
N ALA A 186 9.14 -8.70 15.20
CA ALA A 186 8.61 -8.64 16.56
C ALA A 186 9.71 -8.34 17.59
N ARG A 187 10.90 -8.94 17.42
CA ARG A 187 12.07 -8.68 18.28
C ARG A 187 12.55 -7.23 18.15
N GLN A 188 12.75 -6.74 16.92
CA GLN A 188 13.20 -5.36 16.67
C GLN A 188 12.23 -4.32 17.22
N MET A 189 10.92 -4.55 17.09
CA MET A 189 9.91 -3.65 17.67
C MET A 189 9.97 -3.61 19.20
N LYS A 190 10.21 -4.75 19.86
CA LYS A 190 10.37 -4.83 21.31
C LYS A 190 11.61 -4.06 21.77
N GLU A 191 12.74 -4.24 21.09
CA GLU A 191 13.98 -3.52 21.38
C GLU A 191 13.83 -2.00 21.19
N ARG A 192 13.14 -1.55 20.13
CA ARG A 192 12.85 -0.12 19.90
C ARG A 192 11.99 0.48 21.01
N LYS A 193 10.93 -0.24 21.44
CA LYS A 193 10.08 0.20 22.56
C LYS A 193 10.87 0.30 23.87
N GLN A 194 11.68 -0.70 24.19
CA GLN A 194 12.52 -0.68 25.40
C GLN A 194 13.53 0.47 25.39
N LYS A 195 14.19 0.74 24.26
CA LYS A 195 15.10 1.89 24.13
C LYS A 195 14.37 3.23 24.31
N MET A 196 13.16 3.35 23.77
CA MET A 196 12.33 4.55 23.93
C MET A 196 11.92 4.74 25.40
N GLU A 197 11.49 3.69 26.08
CA GLU A 197 11.14 3.71 27.50
C GLU A 197 12.34 4.08 28.38
N MET A 198 13.52 3.49 28.14
CA MET A 198 14.75 3.86 28.86
C MET A 198 15.16 5.32 28.60
N GLY A 199 15.03 5.80 27.36
CA GLY A 199 15.30 7.20 27.02
C GLY A 199 14.40 8.18 27.79
N LEU A 200 13.09 7.89 27.84
CA LEU A 200 12.13 8.69 28.61
C LEU A 200 12.41 8.65 30.12
N VAL A 201 12.77 7.49 30.67
CA VAL A 201 13.14 7.36 32.08
C VAL A 201 14.39 8.17 32.40
N ASN A 202 15.41 8.12 31.54
CA ASN A 202 16.65 8.89 31.72
C ASN A 202 16.39 10.40 31.66
N THR A 203 15.60 10.86 30.68
CA THR A 203 15.23 12.29 30.56
C THR A 203 14.40 12.75 31.76
N ASN A 204 13.44 11.95 32.22
CA ASN A 204 12.63 12.30 33.40
C ASN A 204 13.46 12.26 34.69
N GLY A 205 14.46 11.37 34.79
CA GLY A 205 15.40 11.33 35.91
C GLY A 205 16.25 12.59 35.98
N SER A 206 16.88 12.98 34.86
CA SER A 206 17.72 14.19 34.82
C SER A 206 16.93 15.46 35.16
N LEU A 207 15.70 15.58 34.65
CA LEU A 207 14.82 16.72 34.96
C LEU A 207 14.49 16.81 36.46
N LYS A 208 14.33 15.67 37.14
CA LYS A 208 14.09 15.66 38.59
C LYS A 208 15.34 16.08 39.37
N ASP A 209 16.51 15.58 38.98
CA ASP A 209 17.78 15.93 39.62
C ASP A 209 18.10 17.43 39.45
N ASP A 210 17.81 17.99 38.28
CA ASP A 210 17.97 19.43 37.99
C ASP A 210 17.04 20.29 38.85
N LEU A 211 15.79 19.86 39.05
CA LEU A 211 14.83 20.54 39.93
C LEU A 211 15.25 20.48 41.40
N GLU A 212 15.71 19.33 41.88
CA GLU A 212 16.19 19.19 43.27
C GLU A 212 17.45 20.04 43.53
N ASN A 213 18.40 20.06 42.59
CA ASN A 213 19.61 20.86 42.72
C ASN A 213 19.34 22.37 42.60
N GLY A 214 18.46 22.80 41.68
CA GLY A 214 18.06 24.20 41.56
C GLY A 214 17.34 24.73 42.81
N THR A 215 16.56 23.88 43.48
CA THR A 215 15.86 24.24 44.73
C THR A 215 16.83 24.41 45.91
N LYS A 216 17.95 23.68 45.93
CA LYS A 216 18.96 23.78 47.01
C LYS A 216 19.87 25.00 46.91
N ILE A 217 20.00 25.62 45.73
CA ILE A 217 20.88 26.78 45.51
C ILE A 217 20.13 28.11 45.76
N GLY A 218 18.80 28.08 45.87
CA GLY A 218 17.94 29.25 46.08
C GLY A 218 17.55 29.57 47.53
N ASN A 219 18.05 28.81 48.52
CA ASN A 219 17.88 29.05 49.97
C ASN A 219 19.23 29.33 50.62
#